data_AF-A0A6J4THY4-F1
#
_entry.id   AF-A0A6J4THY4-F1
#
_cell.length_a   1.000
_cell.length_b   1.000
_cell.length_c   1.000
_cell.angle_alpha   90.00
_cell.angle_beta   90.00
_cell.angle_gamma   90.00
#
_symmetry.space_group_name_H-M   'P 1'
#
loop_
_entity.id
_entity.type
_entity.pdbx_description
1 polymer ?
#
loop_
_entity_poly.entity_id
_entity_poly.type
_entity_poly.pdbx_seq_one_letter_code
_entity_poly.pdbx_strand_id
1 'polypeptide(L)'
;MTPRLSNEDGFSLPEILIAMTIMLIIMGATLSSLDAFRSRQSLDQKRSDAQEVLRRGMDHLQRQLRNLATPQALTKSIYRAGDYDLVFQTADPTKRWVRYCINPASAQSAGGTARLWYGVFNGAVPPTTTTCAVGGAWNATPVGAAVVNTRDSLSRPVFTYNWPQAAGGAPDTSDTSAITRIRSDLWVDPNPGARPAEQRLTSGVFLRNQNQAPVPSFTSTPGGTTAAGFRVVLNASATTDFEGRRLNYYWYYGAAPAIPTGCKPPTPEPASYLGSGIVLEALFPTGTSSPQSVTLCAIDPGDLQATLSKSVSFP
;
A
#
# COMPACT_ATOMS: atom_id res chain seq x y z
N MET A 1 34.60 -69.14 60.61
CA MET A 1 33.77 -67.94 60.88
C MET A 1 34.73 -66.83 61.31
N THR A 2 35.29 -66.11 60.34
CA THR A 2 36.24 -65.01 60.55
C THR A 2 35.45 -63.70 60.61
N PRO A 3 35.57 -62.90 61.68
CA PRO A 3 34.90 -61.62 61.76
C PRO A 3 35.58 -60.64 60.80
N ARG A 4 34.82 -60.08 59.87
CA ARG A 4 35.25 -58.95 59.05
C ARG A 4 35.47 -57.75 59.98
N LEU A 5 36.73 -57.34 60.15
CA LEU A 5 37.07 -56.00 60.61
C LEU A 5 36.56 -55.01 59.56
N SER A 6 35.54 -54.21 59.91
CA SER A 6 35.16 -53.06 59.11
C SER A 6 36.30 -52.04 59.23
N ASN A 7 37.00 -51.80 58.13
CA ASN A 7 37.95 -50.70 58.02
C ASN A 7 37.16 -49.40 58.14
N GLU A 8 37.22 -48.75 59.30
CA GLU A 8 36.84 -47.35 59.45
C GLU A 8 38.03 -46.49 59.05
N ASP A 9 38.32 -46.43 57.75
CA ASP A 9 39.21 -45.42 57.20
C ASP A 9 38.45 -44.09 57.23
N GLY A 10 38.62 -43.35 58.33
CA GLY A 10 38.09 -41.99 58.45
C GLY A 10 38.66 -41.10 57.35
N PHE A 11 37.81 -40.28 56.73
CA PHE A 11 38.22 -39.35 55.68
C PHE A 11 39.37 -38.48 56.16
N SER A 12 40.46 -38.48 55.40
CA SER A 12 41.60 -37.62 55.65
C SER A 12 41.22 -36.16 55.39
N LEU A 13 41.78 -35.22 56.14
CA LEU A 13 41.56 -33.78 55.95
C LEU A 13 41.79 -33.32 54.49
N PRO A 14 42.79 -33.85 53.74
CA PRO A 14 42.93 -33.62 52.31
C PRO A 14 41.73 -34.06 51.47
N GLU A 15 41.10 -35.21 51.77
CA GLU A 15 39.92 -35.69 51.04
C GLU A 15 38.70 -34.80 51.25
N ILE A 16 38.49 -34.29 52.47
CA ILE A 16 37.39 -33.35 52.75
C ILE A 16 37.61 -32.04 52.01
N LEU A 17 38.84 -31.52 51.98
CA LEU A 17 39.16 -30.30 51.23
C LEU A 17 38.96 -30.49 49.71
N ILE A 18 39.34 -31.65 49.16
CA ILE A 18 39.09 -31.99 47.76
C ILE A 18 37.58 -32.12 47.49
N ALA A 19 36.82 -32.77 48.35
CA ALA A 19 35.36 -32.87 48.19
C ALA A 19 34.67 -31.50 48.22
N MET A 20 35.07 -30.61 49.12
CA MET A 20 34.54 -29.24 49.20
C MET A 20 34.87 -28.43 47.94
N THR A 21 36.10 -28.52 47.43
CA THR A 21 36.48 -27.81 46.20
C THR A 21 35.75 -28.32 44.96
N ILE A 22 35.57 -29.63 44.83
CA ILE A 22 34.77 -30.22 43.74
C ILE A 22 33.31 -29.75 43.83
N MET A 23 32.72 -29.72 45.03
CA MET A 23 31.35 -29.24 45.22
C MET A 23 31.18 -27.77 44.81
N LEU A 24 32.15 -26.92 45.12
CA LEU A 24 32.14 -25.51 44.70
C LEU A 24 32.23 -25.35 43.17
N ILE A 25 33.05 -26.15 42.49
CA ILE A 25 33.16 -26.14 41.02
C ILE A 25 31.84 -26.59 40.39
N ILE A 26 31.23 -27.67 40.90
CA ILE A 26 29.93 -28.16 40.41
C ILE A 26 28.84 -27.10 40.63
N MET A 27 28.80 -26.47 41.80
CA MET A 27 27.83 -25.40 42.09
C MET A 27 28.04 -24.17 41.20
N GLY A 28 29.29 -23.81 40.88
CA GLY A 28 29.58 -22.75 39.90
C GLY A 28 29.11 -23.10 38.49
N ALA A 29 29.29 -24.36 38.06
CA ALA A 29 28.83 -24.84 36.76
C ALA A 29 27.29 -24.89 36.65
N THR A 30 26.58 -25.24 37.72
CA THR A 30 25.11 -25.24 37.72
C THR A 30 24.53 -23.83 37.73
N LEU A 31 25.12 -22.89 38.49
CA LEU A 31 24.70 -21.49 38.51
C LEU A 31 24.88 -20.82 37.13
N SER A 32 26.02 -21.03 36.48
CA SER A 32 26.25 -20.50 35.12
C SER A 32 25.29 -21.08 34.08
N SER A 33 24.93 -22.37 34.22
CA SER A 33 23.92 -23.00 33.37
C SER A 33 22.52 -22.42 33.59
N LEU A 34 22.16 -22.11 34.84
CA LEU A 34 20.88 -21.49 35.19
C LEU A 34 20.76 -20.06 34.63
N ASP A 35 21.83 -19.27 34.70
CA ASP A 35 21.85 -17.91 34.13
C ASP A 35 21.76 -17.93 32.60
N ALA A 36 22.44 -18.89 31.95
CA ALA A 36 22.30 -19.13 30.52
C ALA A 36 20.86 -19.52 30.13
N PHE A 37 20.17 -20.32 30.96
CA PHE A 37 18.78 -20.68 30.72
C PHE A 37 17.83 -19.48 30.90
N ARG A 38 18.00 -18.69 31.98
CA ARG A 38 17.18 -17.49 32.25
C ARG A 38 17.30 -16.43 31.15
N SER A 39 18.52 -16.18 30.68
CA SER A 39 18.76 -15.21 29.60
C SER A 39 18.12 -15.66 28.28
N ARG A 40 18.23 -16.95 27.93
CA ARG A 40 17.55 -17.53 26.75
C ARG A 40 16.03 -17.44 26.85
N GLN A 41 15.46 -17.81 27.99
CA GLN A 41 14.02 -17.72 28.21
C GLN A 41 13.51 -16.27 28.08
N SER A 42 14.27 -15.28 28.58
CA SER A 42 13.92 -13.87 28.42
C SER A 42 13.99 -13.41 26.96
N LEU A 43 14.98 -13.86 26.20
CA LEU A 43 15.10 -13.54 24.77
C LEU A 43 13.97 -14.17 23.95
N ASP A 44 13.64 -15.43 24.21
CA ASP A 44 12.55 -16.14 23.54
C ASP A 44 11.20 -15.48 23.85
N GLN A 45 10.98 -15.06 25.10
CA GLN A 45 9.79 -14.32 25.49
C GLN A 45 9.70 -12.97 24.74
N LYS A 46 10.78 -12.17 24.76
CA LYS A 46 10.83 -10.88 24.04
C LYS A 46 10.58 -11.04 22.55
N ARG A 47 11.07 -12.13 21.96
CA ARG A 47 10.88 -12.45 20.55
C ARG A 47 9.44 -12.81 20.24
N SER A 48 8.82 -13.67 21.05
CA SER A 48 7.41 -14.02 20.92
C SER A 48 6.52 -12.78 21.09
N ASP A 49 6.80 -11.92 22.08
CA ASP A 49 6.03 -10.72 22.35
C ASP A 49 6.15 -9.69 21.21
N ALA A 50 7.36 -9.45 20.70
CA ALA A 50 7.59 -8.56 19.57
C ALA A 50 6.85 -9.03 18.31
N GLN A 51 6.82 -10.34 18.07
CA GLN A 51 6.10 -10.93 16.95
C GLN A 51 4.59 -10.77 17.08
N GLU A 52 4.01 -11.08 18.24
CA GLU A 52 2.56 -11.00 18.42
C GLU A 52 2.06 -9.54 18.37
N VAL A 53 2.83 -8.59 18.91
CA VAL A 53 2.53 -7.16 18.78
C VAL A 53 2.52 -6.73 17.31
N LEU A 54 3.55 -7.08 16.53
CA LEU A 54 3.60 -6.73 15.12
C LEU A 54 2.56 -7.47 14.28
N ARG A 55 2.25 -8.74 14.59
CA ARG A 55 1.21 -9.52 13.93
C ARG A 55 -0.15 -8.84 14.07
N ARG A 56 -0.52 -8.43 15.29
CA ARG A 56 -1.75 -7.65 15.53
C ARG A 56 -1.76 -6.32 14.76
N GLY A 57 -0.61 -5.65 14.69
CA GLY A 57 -0.43 -4.44 13.88
C GLY A 57 -0.68 -4.65 12.39
N MET A 58 -0.15 -5.73 11.83
CA MET A 58 -0.33 -6.13 10.43
C MET A 58 -1.77 -6.54 10.13
N ASP A 59 -2.42 -7.25 11.05
CA ASP A 59 -3.84 -7.61 10.94
C ASP A 59 -4.73 -6.34 10.94
N HIS A 60 -4.38 -5.35 11.77
CA HIS A 60 -5.07 -4.06 11.79
C HIS A 60 -4.86 -3.28 10.48
N LEU A 61 -3.63 -3.20 9.97
CA LEU A 61 -3.30 -2.63 8.66
C LEU A 61 -4.14 -3.28 7.55
N GLN A 62 -4.18 -4.61 7.47
CA GLN A 62 -4.96 -5.33 6.46
C GLN A 62 -6.45 -5.00 6.54
N ARG A 63 -7.01 -4.94 7.75
CA ARG A 63 -8.43 -4.61 7.95
C ARG A 63 -8.73 -3.21 7.42
N GLN A 64 -7.87 -2.23 7.71
CA GLN A 64 -8.02 -0.87 7.22
C GLN A 64 -7.85 -0.78 5.70
N LEU A 65 -6.92 -1.53 5.12
CA LEU A 65 -6.77 -1.62 3.66
C LEU A 65 -7.94 -2.31 2.96
N ARG A 66 -8.62 -3.27 3.62
CA ARG A 66 -9.88 -3.82 3.11
C ARG A 66 -11.02 -2.81 3.20
N ASN A 67 -10.97 -1.90 4.17
CA ASN A 67 -11.91 -0.78 4.34
C ASN A 67 -11.41 0.51 3.66
N LEU A 68 -10.75 0.37 2.51
CA LEU A 68 -10.28 1.49 1.71
C LEU A 68 -11.45 2.30 1.16
N ALA A 69 -11.35 3.64 1.20
CA ALA A 69 -12.32 4.52 0.57
C ALA A 69 -12.32 4.33 -0.95
N THR A 70 -13.51 4.38 -1.57
CA THR A 70 -13.63 4.48 -3.02
C THR A 70 -13.00 5.81 -3.47
N PRO A 71 -12.08 5.79 -4.46
CA PRO A 71 -11.51 7.03 -4.98
C PRO A 71 -12.61 7.87 -5.64
N GLN A 72 -12.42 9.19 -5.61
CA GLN A 72 -13.32 10.16 -6.23
C GLN A 72 -12.55 10.95 -7.29
N ALA A 73 -13.25 11.65 -8.19
CA ALA A 73 -12.68 12.36 -9.34
C ALA A 73 -11.41 13.19 -9.07
N LEU A 74 -11.23 13.70 -7.85
CA LEU A 74 -10.10 14.56 -7.46
C LEU A 74 -9.22 13.98 -6.34
N THR A 75 -9.60 12.83 -5.76
CA THR A 75 -8.92 12.27 -4.59
C THR A 75 -8.69 10.77 -4.76
N LYS A 76 -7.41 10.39 -4.92
CA LYS A 76 -6.98 8.99 -4.94
C LYS A 76 -7.14 8.39 -3.54
N SER A 77 -7.62 7.14 -3.48
CA SER A 77 -7.79 6.37 -2.24
C SER A 77 -6.44 6.07 -1.56
N ILE A 78 -5.40 5.83 -2.37
CA ILE A 78 -4.00 5.73 -1.94
C ILE A 78 -3.30 7.00 -2.37
N TYR A 79 -2.80 7.76 -1.39
CA TYR A 79 -2.09 9.00 -1.64
C TYR A 79 -0.59 8.78 -1.82
N ARG A 80 -0.01 7.84 -1.05
CA ARG A 80 1.41 7.52 -1.10
C ARG A 80 1.60 6.02 -0.96
N ALA A 81 2.40 5.45 -1.85
CA ALA A 81 2.79 4.05 -1.85
C ALA A 81 4.32 3.95 -1.96
N GLY A 82 5.02 4.20 -0.86
CA GLY A 82 6.47 4.02 -0.76
C GLY A 82 6.83 2.67 -0.13
N ASP A 83 8.09 2.28 -0.27
CA ASP A 83 8.63 1.03 0.29
C ASP A 83 8.52 0.95 1.81
N TYR A 84 8.56 2.11 2.48
CA TYR A 84 8.57 2.26 3.94
C TYR A 84 7.46 3.17 4.47
N ASP A 85 6.61 3.69 3.58
CA ASP A 85 5.61 4.70 3.91
C ASP A 85 4.38 4.55 3.02
N LEU A 86 3.27 4.15 3.62
CA LEU A 86 2.00 3.90 2.96
C LEU A 86 0.94 4.84 3.55
N VAL A 87 0.32 5.66 2.72
CA VAL A 87 -0.75 6.60 3.10
C VAL A 87 -1.99 6.35 2.26
N PHE A 88 -3.12 6.09 2.91
CA PHE A 88 -4.38 5.81 2.25
C PHE A 88 -5.57 6.33 3.06
N GLN A 89 -6.73 6.47 2.42
CA GLN A 89 -7.95 6.93 3.05
C GLN A 89 -8.89 5.76 3.37
N THR A 90 -9.48 5.74 4.56
CA THR A 90 -10.46 4.72 4.96
C THR A 90 -11.89 5.15 4.60
N ALA A 91 -12.77 4.18 4.33
CA ALA A 91 -14.18 4.40 3.98
C ALA A 91 -15.10 4.76 5.16
N ASP A 92 -14.54 4.97 6.35
CA ASP A 92 -15.31 5.38 7.54
C ASP A 92 -16.11 6.67 7.27
N PRO A 93 -17.23 6.93 7.96
CA PRO A 93 -18.08 8.11 7.72
C PRO A 93 -17.33 9.45 7.76
N THR A 94 -16.25 9.51 8.54
CA THR A 94 -15.40 10.70 8.68
C THR A 94 -14.26 10.78 7.68
N LYS A 95 -14.11 9.78 6.78
CA LYS A 95 -13.06 9.66 5.75
C LYS A 95 -11.69 10.17 6.20
N ARG A 96 -11.06 9.45 7.13
CA ARG A 96 -9.72 9.78 7.64
C ARG A 96 -8.60 9.23 6.78
N TRP A 97 -7.48 9.94 6.78
CA TRP A 97 -6.21 9.45 6.24
C TRP A 97 -5.48 8.63 7.29
N VAL A 98 -4.97 7.49 6.86
CA VAL A 98 -4.19 6.56 7.65
C VAL A 98 -2.81 6.42 7.03
N ARG A 99 -1.78 6.42 7.87
CA ARG A 99 -0.39 6.25 7.49
C ARG A 99 0.23 5.10 8.25
N TYR A 100 0.92 4.22 7.54
CA TYR A 100 1.81 3.23 8.13
C TYR A 100 3.21 3.44 7.61
N CYS A 101 4.18 3.53 8.50
CA CYS A 101 5.54 3.74 8.08
C CYS A 101 6.56 3.14 9.05
N ILE A 102 7.78 2.96 8.56
CA ILE A 102 8.98 2.82 9.41
C ILE A 102 9.96 3.93 9.06
N ASN A 103 10.78 4.36 10.02
CA ASN A 103 11.88 5.27 9.72
C ASN A 103 13.10 4.44 9.29
N PRO A 104 13.52 4.45 8.01
CA PRO A 104 14.64 3.65 7.54
C PRO A 104 15.98 4.10 8.14
N ALA A 105 16.07 5.33 8.68
CA ALA A 105 17.28 5.84 9.31
C ALA A 105 17.48 5.31 10.75
N SER A 106 16.42 4.88 11.44
CA SER A 106 16.51 4.53 12.86
C SER A 106 17.12 3.15 13.15
N ALA A 107 17.30 2.31 12.13
CA ALA A 107 17.84 0.95 12.26
C ALA A 107 19.15 0.71 11.49
N GLN A 108 19.82 1.77 11.02
CA GLN A 108 21.00 1.63 10.16
C GLN A 108 22.25 1.09 10.88
N SER A 109 22.30 1.09 12.21
CA SER A 109 23.42 0.52 12.98
C SER A 109 23.24 -0.99 13.22
N ALA A 110 24.35 -1.72 13.43
CA ALA A 110 24.38 -3.17 13.63
C ALA A 110 23.56 -3.68 14.83
N GLY A 111 23.20 -2.80 15.77
CA GLY A 111 22.29 -3.07 16.90
C GLY A 111 20.95 -2.34 16.82
N GLY A 112 20.70 -1.60 15.74
CA GLY A 112 19.55 -0.72 15.58
C GLY A 112 18.28 -1.49 15.26
N THR A 113 17.16 -1.02 15.81
CA THR A 113 15.82 -1.51 15.43
C THR A 113 14.90 -0.34 15.17
N ALA A 114 14.05 -0.49 14.16
CA ALA A 114 13.02 0.46 13.81
C ALA A 114 11.71 0.13 14.52
N ARG A 115 10.80 1.09 14.51
CA ARG A 115 9.43 0.94 14.99
C ARG A 115 8.47 1.12 13.81
N LEU A 116 7.45 0.27 13.77
CA LEU A 116 6.31 0.48 12.90
C LEU A 116 5.39 1.50 13.56
N TRP A 117 5.03 2.53 12.82
CA TRP A 117 4.14 3.58 13.27
C TRP A 117 2.82 3.53 12.53
N TYR A 118 1.75 3.84 13.25
CA TYR A 118 0.41 4.06 12.74
C TYR A 118 0.03 5.52 13.00
N GLY A 119 -0.35 6.25 11.96
CA GLY A 119 -0.75 7.64 12.03
C GLY A 119 -2.15 7.85 11.49
N VAL A 120 -2.90 8.77 12.11
CA VAL A 120 -4.21 9.23 11.61
C VAL A 120 -4.17 10.73 11.37
N PHE A 121 -4.82 11.17 10.30
CA PHE A 121 -5.02 12.57 9.96
C PHE A 121 -6.45 12.82 9.47
N ASN A 122 -7.08 13.88 9.97
CA ASN A 122 -8.50 14.18 9.74
C ASN A 122 -8.75 15.38 8.80
N GLY A 123 -7.73 15.88 8.10
CA GLY A 123 -7.90 16.94 7.11
C GLY A 123 -8.21 16.40 5.70
N ALA A 124 -8.54 17.31 4.78
CA ALA A 124 -8.89 16.96 3.41
C ALA A 124 -7.72 16.33 2.62
N VAL A 125 -6.51 16.87 2.79
CA VAL A 125 -5.29 16.44 2.08
C VAL A 125 -4.23 16.04 3.10
N PRO A 126 -3.65 14.83 3.01
CA PRO A 126 -2.68 14.36 3.98
C PRO A 126 -1.38 15.18 3.88
N PRO A 127 -0.69 15.45 5.00
CA PRO A 127 0.58 16.16 5.00
C PRO A 127 1.63 15.44 4.14
N THR A 128 2.45 16.21 3.42
CA THR A 128 3.52 15.68 2.56
C THR A 128 4.78 15.24 3.32
N THR A 129 4.81 15.39 4.65
CA THR A 129 5.99 15.06 5.46
C THR A 129 6.46 13.62 5.24
N THR A 130 7.76 13.44 5.08
CA THR A 130 8.39 12.15 4.76
C THR A 130 8.90 11.43 6.01
N THR A 131 9.10 12.15 7.13
CA THR A 131 9.56 11.55 8.38
C THR A 131 8.50 10.64 8.99
N CYS A 132 8.94 9.44 9.38
CA CYS A 132 8.07 8.45 10.00
C CYS A 132 8.12 8.57 11.53
N ALA A 133 7.20 9.37 12.09
CA ALA A 133 7.00 9.71 13.52
C ALA A 133 8.23 10.38 14.20
N VAL A 134 8.13 11.23 15.22
CA VAL A 134 7.10 11.58 16.21
C VAL A 134 6.99 13.11 16.20
N GLY A 135 5.78 13.67 16.13
CA GLY A 135 5.57 15.12 15.99
C GLY A 135 5.28 15.56 14.54
N GLY A 136 4.40 16.55 14.40
CA GLY A 136 3.84 17.03 13.13
C GLY A 136 2.32 16.91 13.08
N ALA A 137 1.75 16.94 11.87
CA ALA A 137 0.30 16.93 11.67
C ALA A 137 -0.38 15.54 11.82
N TRP A 138 0.38 14.46 11.96
CA TRP A 138 -0.16 13.11 12.15
C TRP A 138 -0.31 12.76 13.64
N ASN A 139 -1.48 12.26 14.04
CA ASN A 139 -1.66 11.62 15.34
C ASN A 139 -1.08 10.19 15.26
N ALA A 140 0.19 10.05 15.63
CA ALA A 140 0.97 8.82 15.44
C ALA A 140 1.17 8.03 16.74
N THR A 141 0.92 6.72 16.69
CA THR A 141 1.18 5.77 17.77
C THR A 141 2.12 4.65 17.29
N PRO A 142 3.04 4.19 18.15
CA PRO A 142 3.90 3.07 17.80
C PRO A 142 3.08 1.78 17.84
N VAL A 143 3.11 1.01 16.75
CA VAL A 143 2.44 -0.28 16.62
C VAL A 143 3.30 -1.40 17.21
N GLY A 144 4.60 -1.36 16.94
CA GLY A 144 5.57 -2.34 17.42
C GLY A 144 7.01 -1.90 17.17
N ALA A 145 7.95 -2.55 17.84
CA ALA A 145 9.39 -2.30 17.74
C ALA A 145 10.13 -3.53 17.19
N ALA A 146 11.47 -3.52 17.25
CA ALA A 146 12.31 -4.64 16.81
C ALA A 146 12.24 -4.92 15.29
N VAL A 147 11.89 -3.92 14.47
CA VAL A 147 11.85 -4.07 13.01
C VAL A 147 13.23 -3.83 12.40
N VAL A 148 13.72 -4.75 11.57
CA VAL A 148 15.08 -4.72 10.99
C VAL A 148 15.08 -4.75 9.45
N ASN A 149 13.99 -4.31 8.82
CA ASN A 149 13.90 -4.16 7.36
C ASN A 149 15.07 -3.36 6.76
N THR A 150 15.60 -2.39 7.51
CA THR A 150 16.78 -1.60 7.16
C THR A 150 17.86 -1.83 8.22
N ARG A 151 18.95 -2.55 7.90
CA ARG A 151 20.06 -2.83 8.85
C ARG A 151 21.35 -3.10 8.09
N ASP A 152 22.50 -2.60 8.55
CA ASP A 152 23.82 -2.92 7.97
C ASP A 152 23.88 -2.77 6.44
N SER A 153 23.39 -1.63 5.93
CA SER A 153 23.24 -1.36 4.49
C SER A 153 22.22 -2.25 3.74
N LEU A 154 21.60 -3.23 4.39
CA LEU A 154 20.45 -3.94 3.85
C LEU A 154 19.24 -3.00 3.88
N SER A 155 18.51 -2.94 2.77
CA SER A 155 17.28 -2.18 2.60
C SER A 155 16.23 -3.12 2.00
N ARG A 156 15.26 -3.53 2.80
CA ARG A 156 14.19 -4.45 2.40
C ARG A 156 12.84 -3.76 2.51
N PRO A 157 12.11 -3.56 1.40
CA PRO A 157 10.85 -2.83 1.42
C PRO A 157 9.87 -3.47 2.40
N VAL A 158 9.22 -2.65 3.22
CA VAL A 158 8.10 -3.09 4.05
C VAL A 158 6.88 -3.31 3.18
N PHE A 159 6.65 -2.44 2.21
CA PHE A 159 5.49 -2.50 1.32
C PHE A 159 5.94 -2.77 -0.11
N THR A 160 5.24 -3.70 -0.76
CA THR A 160 5.41 -4.01 -2.18
C THR A 160 4.05 -3.98 -2.85
N TYR A 161 4.02 -3.48 -4.09
CA TYR A 161 2.79 -3.15 -4.81
C TYR A 161 2.83 -3.80 -6.20
N ASN A 162 1.66 -4.09 -6.76
CA ASN A 162 1.53 -4.50 -8.16
C ASN A 162 1.35 -3.27 -9.05
N TRP A 163 2.40 -2.48 -9.17
CA TRP A 163 2.40 -1.30 -10.03
C TRP A 163 2.07 -1.68 -11.50
N PRO A 164 1.27 -0.88 -12.22
CA PRO A 164 1.21 -0.99 -13.66
C PRO A 164 2.58 -0.67 -14.25
N GLN A 165 2.86 -1.23 -15.43
CA GLN A 165 4.10 -0.94 -16.13
C GLN A 165 3.93 0.33 -16.98
N ALA A 166 4.85 1.28 -16.83
CA ALA A 166 4.98 2.41 -17.73
C ALA A 166 5.45 1.96 -19.12
N ALA A 167 5.31 2.82 -20.13
CA ALA A 167 5.91 2.64 -21.44
C ALA A 167 7.45 2.58 -21.29
N GLY A 168 8.00 1.36 -21.29
CA GLY A 168 9.41 1.10 -20.95
C GLY A 168 9.62 -0.02 -19.92
N GLY A 169 8.55 -0.60 -19.37
CA GLY A 169 8.58 -1.80 -18.52
C GLY A 169 8.89 -1.53 -17.04
N ALA A 170 9.25 -0.29 -16.68
CA ALA A 170 9.42 0.12 -15.29
C ALA A 170 8.05 0.31 -14.58
N PRO A 171 7.96 0.10 -13.26
CA PRO A 171 6.76 0.44 -12.48
C PRO A 171 6.38 1.92 -12.62
N ASP A 172 5.12 2.21 -12.97
CA ASP A 172 4.58 3.57 -12.89
C ASP A 172 4.19 3.89 -11.45
N THR A 173 5.13 4.47 -10.70
CA THR A 173 4.93 4.83 -9.29
C THR A 173 4.06 6.07 -9.10
N SER A 174 3.64 6.75 -10.17
CA SER A 174 2.81 7.95 -10.11
C SER A 174 1.31 7.63 -10.07
N ASP A 175 0.93 6.47 -10.60
CA ASP A 175 -0.44 6.01 -10.61
C ASP A 175 -0.77 5.01 -9.50
N THR A 176 -1.07 5.54 -8.32
CA THR A 176 -1.52 4.75 -7.18
C THR A 176 -2.95 4.20 -7.34
N SER A 177 -3.74 4.65 -8.33
CA SER A 177 -5.11 4.17 -8.53
C SER A 177 -5.16 2.77 -9.13
N ALA A 178 -4.12 2.39 -9.88
CA ALA A 178 -3.96 1.06 -10.46
C ALA A 178 -3.47 -0.02 -9.47
N ILE A 179 -3.06 0.35 -8.26
CA ILE A 179 -2.63 -0.62 -7.24
C ILE A 179 -3.84 -1.42 -6.78
N THR A 180 -3.85 -2.73 -7.02
CA THR A 180 -4.93 -3.64 -6.55
C THR A 180 -4.45 -4.65 -5.51
N ARG A 181 -3.14 -4.77 -5.30
CA ARG A 181 -2.52 -5.67 -4.34
C ARG A 181 -1.40 -4.97 -3.58
N ILE A 182 -1.48 -5.05 -2.26
CA ILE A 182 -0.42 -4.59 -1.36
C ILE A 182 0.08 -5.80 -0.57
N ARG A 183 1.39 -6.03 -0.60
CA ARG A 183 2.07 -7.00 0.24
C ARG A 183 2.93 -6.26 1.24
N SER A 184 2.87 -6.69 2.49
CA SER A 184 3.59 -6.11 3.60
C SER A 184 4.51 -7.16 4.23
N ASP A 185 5.80 -6.87 4.31
CA ASP A 185 6.84 -7.77 4.79
C ASP A 185 7.66 -7.08 5.89
N LEU A 186 7.55 -7.58 7.12
CA LEU A 186 8.35 -7.10 8.24
C LEU A 186 9.38 -8.14 8.64
N TRP A 187 10.60 -7.68 8.89
CA TRP A 187 11.66 -8.48 9.49
C TRP A 187 11.81 -8.08 10.94
N VAL A 188 11.74 -9.04 11.85
CA VAL A 188 11.67 -8.81 13.30
C VAL A 188 12.85 -9.48 13.98
N ASP A 189 13.61 -8.69 14.73
CA ASP A 189 14.77 -9.13 15.48
C ASP A 189 14.93 -8.28 16.75
N PRO A 190 14.56 -8.80 17.94
CA PRO A 190 14.70 -8.07 19.20
C PRO A 190 16.16 -8.02 19.70
N ASN A 191 17.08 -8.80 19.12
CA ASN A 191 18.49 -8.80 19.47
C ASN A 191 19.38 -8.87 18.21
N PRO A 192 19.45 -7.78 17.42
CA PRO A 192 20.21 -7.73 16.19
C PRO A 192 21.68 -8.16 16.36
N GLY A 193 22.18 -8.98 15.43
CA GLY A 193 23.56 -9.46 15.43
C GLY A 193 23.81 -10.70 16.31
N ALA A 194 22.82 -11.15 17.07
CA ALA A 194 22.87 -12.39 17.84
C ALA A 194 22.01 -13.49 17.20
N ARG A 195 22.28 -14.75 17.58
CA ARG A 195 21.34 -15.85 17.31
C ARG A 195 20.22 -15.83 18.36
N PRO A 196 18.99 -16.27 18.01
CA PRO A 196 18.55 -16.73 16.69
C PRO A 196 18.38 -15.59 15.69
N ALA A 197 18.51 -15.90 14.39
CA ALA A 197 18.33 -14.91 13.33
C ALA A 197 16.91 -14.31 13.30
N GLU A 198 16.80 -13.16 12.63
CA GLU A 198 15.57 -12.45 12.34
C GLU A 198 14.46 -13.36 11.79
N GLN A 199 13.20 -12.98 12.06
CA GLN A 199 12.03 -13.65 11.51
C GLN A 199 11.28 -12.75 10.54
N ARG A 200 10.67 -13.35 9.52
CA ARG A 200 9.84 -12.65 8.55
C ARG A 200 8.36 -12.81 8.90
N LEU A 201 7.66 -11.69 9.05
CA LEU A 201 6.21 -11.60 9.08
C LEU A 201 5.71 -11.07 7.75
N THR A 202 4.94 -11.88 7.03
CA THR A 202 4.39 -11.52 5.73
C THR A 202 2.88 -11.41 5.83
N SER A 203 2.35 -10.38 5.19
CA SER A 203 0.92 -10.15 5.05
C SER A 203 0.60 -9.62 3.65
N GLY A 204 -0.63 -9.76 3.20
CA GLY A 204 -1.03 -9.26 1.89
C GLY A 204 -2.52 -9.04 1.78
N VAL A 205 -2.92 -8.05 0.99
CA VAL A 205 -4.32 -7.70 0.78
C VAL A 205 -4.57 -7.42 -0.69
N PHE A 206 -5.71 -7.90 -1.16
CA PHE A 206 -6.30 -7.50 -2.43
C PHE A 206 -7.35 -6.42 -2.14
N LEU A 207 -7.18 -5.28 -2.78
CA LEU A 207 -8.05 -4.11 -2.61
C LEU A 207 -9.28 -4.30 -3.51
N ARG A 208 -10.47 -4.23 -2.90
CA ARG A 208 -11.74 -4.40 -3.62
C ARG A 208 -12.41 -3.07 -3.99
N ASN A 209 -12.08 -2.02 -3.24
CA ASN A 209 -12.64 -0.68 -3.42
C ASN A 209 -11.71 0.23 -4.24
N GLN A 210 -10.76 -0.36 -4.97
CA GLN A 210 -10.03 0.39 -5.97
C GLN A 210 -10.89 0.52 -7.21
N ASN A 211 -10.76 1.68 -7.83
CA ASN A 211 -11.51 2.06 -9.00
C ASN A 211 -10.60 2.91 -9.87
N GLN A 212 -10.50 2.57 -11.14
CA GLN A 212 -9.66 3.28 -12.10
C GLN A 212 -10.52 4.12 -13.04
N ALA A 213 -9.96 5.19 -13.57
CA ALA A 213 -10.65 5.94 -14.62
C ALA A 213 -10.79 5.05 -15.88
N PRO A 214 -11.89 5.17 -16.62
CA PRO A 214 -12.06 4.41 -17.86
C PRO A 214 -11.00 4.83 -18.89
N VAL A 215 -10.74 3.96 -19.87
CA VAL A 215 -9.88 4.26 -21.02
C VAL A 215 -10.76 4.56 -22.23
N PRO A 216 -11.07 5.84 -22.51
CA PRO A 216 -11.93 6.23 -23.62
C PRO A 216 -11.30 5.81 -24.96
N SER A 217 -12.13 5.30 -25.85
CA SER A 217 -11.76 4.99 -27.23
C SER A 217 -12.98 5.13 -28.12
N PHE A 218 -12.83 5.78 -29.27
CA PHE A 218 -13.89 5.83 -30.27
C PHE A 218 -13.40 5.82 -31.71
N THR A 219 -14.30 5.43 -32.60
CA THR A 219 -14.16 5.56 -34.05
C THR A 219 -15.21 6.53 -34.59
N SER A 220 -14.88 7.23 -35.67
CA SER A 220 -15.82 8.09 -36.41
C SER A 220 -15.99 7.55 -37.83
N THR A 221 -17.23 7.40 -38.29
CA THR A 221 -17.55 6.97 -39.66
C THR A 221 -18.48 8.00 -40.31
N PRO A 222 -18.19 8.49 -41.53
CA PRO A 222 -19.10 9.38 -42.25
C PRO A 222 -20.45 8.67 -42.51
N GLY A 223 -21.55 9.35 -42.18
CA GLY A 223 -22.93 8.89 -42.39
C GLY A 223 -23.63 9.50 -43.61
N GLY A 224 -22.92 10.34 -44.37
CA GLY A 224 -23.43 11.03 -45.57
C GLY A 224 -23.77 12.51 -45.34
N THR A 225 -24.21 13.17 -46.40
CA THR A 225 -24.56 14.60 -46.40
C THR A 225 -26.08 14.75 -46.51
N THR A 226 -26.64 15.67 -45.73
CA THR A 226 -28.06 16.05 -45.77
C THR A 226 -28.19 17.54 -46.02
N ALA A 227 -29.41 18.01 -46.35
CA ALA A 227 -29.69 19.44 -46.48
C ALA A 227 -29.36 20.24 -45.20
N ALA A 228 -29.37 19.58 -44.04
CA ALA A 228 -29.08 20.20 -42.74
C ALA A 228 -27.59 20.14 -42.34
N GLY A 229 -26.75 19.36 -43.04
CA GLY A 229 -25.34 19.21 -42.70
C GLY A 229 -24.79 17.80 -42.92
N PHE A 230 -23.61 17.54 -42.35
CA PHE A 230 -22.87 16.28 -42.46
C PHE A 230 -23.17 15.36 -41.28
N ARG A 231 -23.59 14.13 -41.56
CA ARG A 231 -23.81 13.10 -40.54
C ARG A 231 -22.51 12.35 -40.28
N VAL A 232 -22.20 12.14 -39.01
CA VAL A 232 -21.07 11.31 -38.59
C VAL A 232 -21.54 10.39 -37.47
N VAL A 233 -21.27 9.09 -37.63
CA VAL A 233 -21.51 8.10 -36.59
C VAL A 233 -20.25 8.00 -35.73
N LEU A 234 -20.41 8.33 -34.45
CA LEU A 234 -19.39 8.23 -33.42
C LEU A 234 -19.67 6.97 -32.59
N ASN A 235 -18.69 6.09 -32.46
CA ASN A 235 -18.86 4.82 -31.75
C ASN A 235 -17.76 4.65 -30.68
N ALA A 236 -18.16 4.69 -29.41
CA ALA A 236 -17.31 4.56 -28.23
C ALA A 236 -17.25 3.13 -27.65
N SER A 237 -17.74 2.11 -28.38
CA SER A 237 -17.82 0.73 -27.87
C SER A 237 -16.48 0.08 -27.53
N ALA A 238 -15.37 0.62 -28.03
CA ALA A 238 -14.02 0.19 -27.68
C ALA A 238 -13.51 0.81 -26.36
N THR A 239 -14.28 1.67 -25.70
CA THR A 239 -13.94 2.21 -24.39
C THR A 239 -13.97 1.09 -23.35
N THR A 240 -12.94 1.01 -22.52
CA THR A 240 -12.81 -0.05 -21.51
C THR A 240 -12.83 0.52 -20.11
N ASP A 241 -13.52 -0.18 -19.21
CA ASP A 241 -13.46 0.01 -17.76
C ASP A 241 -12.69 -1.16 -17.14
N PHE A 242 -11.73 -0.90 -16.25
CA PHE A 242 -10.93 -1.97 -15.64
C PHE A 242 -11.78 -2.88 -14.74
N GLU A 243 -12.86 -2.34 -14.20
CA GLU A 243 -13.80 -3.03 -13.32
C GLU A 243 -15.01 -3.60 -14.09
N GLY A 244 -15.08 -3.43 -15.41
CA GLY A 244 -16.15 -3.95 -16.28
C GLY A 244 -17.53 -3.35 -16.00
N ARG A 245 -17.59 -2.16 -15.39
CA ARG A 245 -18.83 -1.48 -15.03
C ARG A 245 -19.41 -0.74 -16.24
N ARG A 246 -20.69 -0.39 -16.12
CA ARG A 246 -21.37 0.42 -17.13
C ARG A 246 -20.87 1.86 -17.07
N LEU A 247 -20.38 2.36 -18.20
CA LEU A 247 -19.94 3.73 -18.37
C LEU A 247 -21.06 4.63 -18.94
N ASN A 248 -21.01 5.90 -18.57
CA ASN A 248 -21.77 6.97 -19.19
C ASN A 248 -20.87 7.69 -20.20
N TYR A 249 -21.43 8.04 -21.35
CA TYR A 249 -20.69 8.64 -22.47
C TYR A 249 -21.30 9.98 -22.82
N TYR A 250 -20.47 11.01 -22.90
CA TYR A 250 -20.86 12.36 -23.30
C TYR A 250 -19.94 12.85 -24.42
N TRP A 251 -20.53 13.46 -25.44
CA TRP A 251 -19.83 13.86 -26.65
C TRP A 251 -19.84 15.38 -26.78
N TYR A 252 -18.69 15.93 -27.16
CA TYR A 252 -18.50 17.37 -27.35
C TYR A 252 -17.76 17.66 -28.65
N TYR A 253 -17.96 18.83 -29.25
CA TYR A 253 -17.16 19.32 -30.39
C TYR A 253 -16.60 20.73 -30.13
N GLY A 254 -15.51 21.06 -30.83
CA GLY A 254 -14.84 22.37 -30.78
C GLY A 254 -13.54 22.39 -29.97
N ALA A 255 -12.90 23.56 -29.88
CA ALA A 255 -11.70 23.77 -29.07
C ALA A 255 -12.04 23.85 -27.56
N ALA A 256 -11.17 23.32 -26.70
CA ALA A 256 -11.29 23.44 -25.25
C ALA A 256 -11.36 24.93 -24.81
N PRO A 257 -12.12 25.30 -23.76
CA PRO A 257 -12.64 24.43 -22.71
C PRO A 257 -14.17 24.32 -22.79
N ALA A 258 -14.68 23.44 -23.65
CA ALA A 258 -16.11 23.23 -23.80
C ALA A 258 -16.61 21.93 -23.12
N ILE A 259 -15.79 21.35 -22.23
CA ILE A 259 -16.11 20.18 -21.43
C ILE A 259 -16.28 20.64 -19.98
N PRO A 260 -17.49 20.53 -19.42
CA PRO A 260 -17.74 20.86 -18.03
C PRO A 260 -16.88 20.04 -17.07
N THR A 261 -16.54 20.62 -15.92
CA THR A 261 -15.96 19.87 -14.79
C THR A 261 -16.91 18.72 -14.43
N GLY A 262 -16.39 17.50 -14.36
CA GLY A 262 -17.23 16.33 -14.13
C GLY A 262 -17.84 15.72 -15.39
N CYS A 263 -17.52 16.21 -16.59
CA CYS A 263 -17.92 15.68 -17.91
C CYS A 263 -19.43 15.51 -18.17
N LYS A 264 -20.27 15.87 -17.20
CA LYS A 264 -21.72 15.90 -17.33
C LYS A 264 -22.11 17.26 -17.89
N PRO A 265 -22.95 17.34 -18.95
CA PRO A 265 -23.42 18.62 -19.47
C PRO A 265 -24.18 19.37 -18.36
N PRO A 266 -23.90 20.66 -18.11
CA PRO A 266 -24.72 21.49 -17.24
C PRO A 266 -26.09 21.69 -17.88
N THR A 267 -27.04 22.15 -17.06
CA THR A 267 -28.33 22.64 -17.55
C THR A 267 -28.31 24.18 -17.51
N PRO A 268 -28.49 24.90 -18.63
CA PRO A 268 -28.72 24.42 -20.00
C PRO A 268 -27.46 23.85 -20.67
N GLU A 269 -27.65 22.94 -21.62
CA GLU A 269 -26.56 22.25 -22.33
C GLU A 269 -25.73 23.25 -23.15
N PRO A 270 -24.38 23.14 -23.13
CA PRO A 270 -23.54 24.04 -23.89
C PRO A 270 -23.67 23.76 -25.38
N ALA A 271 -23.46 24.78 -26.23
CA ALA A 271 -23.50 24.63 -27.69
C ALA A 271 -22.49 23.60 -28.25
N SER A 272 -21.46 23.25 -27.47
CA SER A 272 -20.47 22.22 -27.78
C SER A 272 -20.95 20.80 -27.52
N TYR A 273 -22.04 20.59 -26.78
CA TYR A 273 -22.54 19.27 -26.45
C TYR A 273 -23.26 18.67 -27.66
N LEU A 274 -22.78 17.50 -28.11
CA LEU A 274 -23.36 16.77 -29.23
C LEU A 274 -24.45 15.79 -28.79
N GLY A 275 -24.34 15.26 -27.57
CA GLY A 275 -25.24 14.23 -27.07
C GLY A 275 -24.57 13.24 -26.13
N SER A 276 -25.31 12.21 -25.74
CA SER A 276 -24.84 11.13 -24.86
C SER A 276 -25.15 9.75 -25.45
N GLY A 277 -24.40 8.75 -25.02
CA GLY A 277 -24.57 7.36 -25.44
C GLY A 277 -23.32 6.73 -26.05
N ILE A 278 -23.29 5.40 -26.08
CA ILE A 278 -22.15 4.62 -26.60
C ILE A 278 -21.95 4.81 -28.11
N VAL A 279 -23.05 4.94 -28.85
CA VAL A 279 -23.05 5.32 -30.26
C VAL A 279 -23.88 6.58 -30.38
N LEU A 280 -23.34 7.59 -31.06
CA LEU A 280 -24.00 8.85 -31.31
C LEU A 280 -23.95 9.15 -32.81
N GLU A 281 -25.10 9.47 -33.40
CA GLU A 281 -25.16 10.06 -34.73
C GLU A 281 -25.15 11.58 -34.58
N ALA A 282 -23.99 12.19 -34.84
CA ALA A 282 -23.81 13.64 -34.76
C ALA A 282 -24.10 14.29 -36.11
N LEU A 283 -24.79 15.43 -36.08
CA LEU A 283 -25.01 16.28 -37.25
C LEU A 283 -24.16 17.55 -37.13
N PHE A 284 -23.23 17.75 -38.05
CA PHE A 284 -22.46 18.98 -38.17
C PHE A 284 -23.15 19.91 -39.16
N PRO A 285 -23.61 21.11 -38.76
CA PRO A 285 -24.30 22.03 -39.66
C PRO A 285 -23.52 22.35 -40.92
N THR A 286 -24.23 22.63 -42.01
CA THR A 286 -23.61 23.14 -43.25
C THR A 286 -22.78 24.40 -42.96
N GLY A 287 -21.54 24.44 -43.45
CA GLY A 287 -20.59 25.53 -43.19
C GLY A 287 -19.63 25.28 -42.01
N THR A 288 -19.78 24.17 -41.28
CA THR A 288 -18.79 23.75 -40.28
C THR A 288 -17.48 23.36 -40.98
N SER A 289 -16.34 23.87 -40.51
CA SER A 289 -15.03 23.52 -41.09
C SER A 289 -14.68 22.05 -40.82
N SER A 290 -14.06 21.38 -41.78
CA SER A 290 -13.54 20.02 -41.62
C SER A 290 -12.00 20.09 -41.60
N PRO A 291 -11.31 19.40 -40.67
CA PRO A 291 -11.85 18.51 -39.65
C PRO A 291 -12.29 19.23 -38.37
N GLN A 292 -13.19 18.61 -37.60
CA GLN A 292 -13.60 19.07 -36.27
C GLN A 292 -12.93 18.26 -35.16
N SER A 293 -12.55 18.92 -34.07
CA SER A 293 -12.13 18.22 -32.85
C SER A 293 -13.37 17.74 -32.10
N VAL A 294 -13.53 16.42 -31.97
CA VAL A 294 -14.59 15.78 -31.20
C VAL A 294 -13.97 15.15 -29.97
N THR A 295 -14.56 15.43 -28.81
CA THR A 295 -14.12 14.86 -27.53
C THR A 295 -15.19 13.93 -26.97
N LEU A 296 -14.78 12.71 -26.70
CA LEU A 296 -15.51 11.75 -25.88
C LEU A 296 -15.12 11.96 -24.42
N CYS A 297 -16.10 12.05 -23.53
CA CYS A 297 -15.87 11.79 -22.12
C CYS A 297 -16.60 10.53 -21.67
N ALA A 298 -15.85 9.61 -21.06
CA ALA A 298 -16.39 8.42 -20.42
C ALA A 298 -16.33 8.60 -18.91
N ILE A 299 -17.43 8.31 -18.22
CA ILE A 299 -17.56 8.43 -16.77
C ILE A 299 -18.05 7.10 -16.21
N ASP A 300 -17.39 6.62 -15.16
CA ASP A 300 -17.83 5.43 -14.44
C ASP A 300 -18.86 5.75 -13.33
N PRO A 301 -19.43 4.74 -12.65
CA PRO A 301 -20.34 4.97 -11.53
C PRO A 301 -19.70 5.58 -10.27
N GLY A 302 -18.36 5.61 -10.18
CA GLY A 302 -17.60 6.24 -9.11
C GLY A 302 -17.26 7.71 -9.39
N ASP A 303 -17.83 8.29 -10.45
CA ASP A 303 -17.53 9.63 -10.97
C ASP A 303 -16.06 9.81 -11.39
N LEU A 304 -15.31 8.74 -11.61
CA LEU A 304 -14.02 8.80 -12.31
C LEU A 304 -14.29 8.98 -13.80
N GLN A 305 -13.50 9.86 -14.41
CA GLN A 305 -13.69 10.27 -15.78
C GLN A 305 -12.39 10.29 -16.54
N ALA A 306 -12.49 10.08 -17.84
CA ALA A 306 -11.40 10.28 -18.77
C ALA A 306 -11.94 10.78 -20.11
N THR A 307 -11.13 11.60 -20.77
CA THR A 307 -11.48 12.22 -22.05
C THR A 307 -10.55 11.75 -23.16
N LEU A 308 -11.08 11.67 -24.38
CA LEU A 308 -10.31 11.46 -25.59
C LEU A 308 -10.80 12.40 -26.68
N SER A 309 -9.91 13.22 -27.22
CA SER A 309 -10.20 14.07 -28.38
C SER A 309 -9.61 13.46 -29.64
N LYS A 310 -10.39 13.37 -30.72
CA LYS A 310 -9.90 13.02 -32.06
C LYS A 310 -10.39 14.03 -33.08
N SER A 311 -9.60 14.22 -34.12
CA SER A 311 -9.98 14.96 -35.31
C SER A 311 -10.93 14.11 -36.16
N VAL A 312 -12.13 14.62 -36.43
CA VAL A 312 -13.18 13.96 -37.20
C VAL A 312 -13.36 14.74 -38.50
N SER A 313 -13.08 14.07 -39.60
CA SER A 313 -13.24 14.61 -40.95
C SER A 313 -14.59 14.22 -41.54
N PHE A 314 -15.21 15.15 -42.23
CA PHE A 314 -16.38 14.95 -43.08
C PHE A 314 -16.19 15.66 -44.43
N PRO A 315 -16.96 15.27 -45.47
CA PRO A 315 -16.86 15.81 -46.83
C PRO A 315 -17.09 17.32 -46.91
#